data_AF-A0A0F8WR66-F1
#
_entry.id   AF-A0A0F8WR66-F1
#
_cell.length_a   1.000
_cell.length_b   1.000
_cell.length_c   1.000
_cell.angle_alpha   90.00
_cell.angle_beta   90.00
_cell.angle_gamma   90.00
#
_symmetry.space_group_name_H-M   'P 1'
#
loop_
_entity.id
_entity.type
_entity.pdbx_description
1 polymer ?
#
loop_
_entity_poly.entity_id
_entity_poly.type
_entity_poly.pdbx_seq_one_letter_code
_entity_poly.pdbx_strand_id
1 'polypeptide(L)'
;MTYAGTEGQVSGFMGANIQMDNWYITGEGAPPAGNPGDANNDSVVSADDYGSVQLHFGDTGAVNIPGDANLDGVVSADDYGSVQLHFGTSYGGGAPVPE
;
A
#
# COMPACT_ATOMS: atom_id res chain seq x y z
N MET A 1 -14.84 -24.56 -26.78
CA MET A 1 -14.77 -25.43 -25.59
C MET A 1 -14.02 -24.69 -24.52
N THR A 2 -14.72 -24.40 -23.43
CA THR A 2 -14.22 -23.79 -22.21
C THR A 2 -13.36 -24.79 -21.43
N TYR A 3 -12.22 -24.36 -20.91
CA TYR A 3 -11.47 -25.03 -19.84
C TYR A 3 -11.17 -23.95 -18.80
N ALA A 4 -11.97 -23.79 -17.73
CA ALA A 4 -12.07 -24.61 -16.52
C ALA A 4 -10.72 -24.71 -15.79
N GLY A 5 -10.65 -24.03 -14.65
CA GLY A 5 -9.44 -23.79 -13.87
C GLY A 5 -8.86 -25.03 -13.17
N THR A 6 -7.58 -24.90 -12.84
CA THR A 6 -6.89 -25.73 -11.85
C THR A 6 -5.82 -24.85 -11.22
N GLU A 7 -6.13 -24.35 -10.03
CA GLU A 7 -5.20 -23.63 -9.16
C GLU A 7 -4.16 -24.63 -8.67
N GLY A 8 -2.92 -24.47 -9.14
CA GLY A 8 -1.79 -25.26 -8.68
C GLY A 8 -1.42 -24.83 -7.26
N GLN A 9 -1.73 -25.67 -6.28
CA GLN A 9 -1.25 -25.52 -4.92
C GLN A 9 0.29 -25.57 -4.92
N VAL A 10 0.95 -24.46 -4.61
CA VAL A 10 2.38 -24.44 -4.31
C VAL A 10 2.61 -25.03 -2.92
N SER A 11 2.80 -26.34 -2.88
CA SER A 11 3.20 -27.12 -1.73
C SER A 11 4.61 -26.69 -1.28
N GLY A 12 4.71 -25.85 -0.25
CA GLY A 12 6.01 -25.43 0.27
C GLY A 12 6.04 -24.71 1.62
N PHE A 13 4.97 -24.01 2.03
CA PHE A 13 4.98 -23.27 3.29
C PHE A 13 4.02 -23.93 4.28
N MET A 14 4.57 -24.40 5.40
CA MET A 14 3.85 -25.16 6.41
C MET A 14 2.67 -24.34 6.97
N GLY A 15 1.46 -24.87 6.83
CA GLY A 15 0.36 -24.64 7.78
C GLY A 15 -0.51 -23.38 7.62
N ALA A 16 -0.33 -22.54 6.60
CA ALA A 16 -1.24 -21.41 6.36
C ALA A 16 -2.10 -21.66 5.11
N ASN A 17 -3.42 -21.73 5.28
CA ASN A 17 -4.37 -21.62 4.18
C ASN A 17 -4.30 -20.19 3.64
N ILE A 18 -3.51 -19.97 2.59
CA ILE A 18 -3.46 -18.68 1.89
C ILE A 18 -4.67 -18.65 0.95
N GLN A 19 -5.73 -17.96 1.36
CA GLN A 19 -6.82 -17.60 0.45
C GLN A 19 -6.27 -16.61 -0.57
N MET A 20 -6.29 -17.00 -1.84
CA MET A 20 -5.82 -16.20 -2.97
C MET A 20 -6.85 -15.13 -3.36
N ASP A 21 -7.26 -14.31 -2.39
CA ASP A 21 -8.11 -13.15 -2.64
C ASP A 21 -7.31 -11.90 -2.27
N ASN A 22 -6.43 -11.48 -3.18
CA ASN A 22 -5.88 -10.12 -3.21
C ASN A 22 -5.03 -9.69 -1.99
N TRP A 23 -3.92 -10.39 -1.70
CA TRP A 23 -2.92 -9.86 -0.76
C TRP A 23 -1.51 -10.37 -1.08
N TYR A 24 -0.59 -9.43 -1.23
CA TYR A 24 0.83 -9.69 -1.50
C TYR A 24 1.42 -10.66 -0.48
N ILE A 25 2.10 -11.70 -0.99
CA ILE A 25 2.84 -12.67 -0.18
C ILE A 25 4.02 -11.94 0.48
N THR A 26 3.99 -11.82 1.81
CA THR A 26 5.11 -11.31 2.60
C THR A 26 6.22 -12.36 2.66
N GLY A 27 7.15 -12.31 1.71
CA GLY A 27 8.46 -12.96 1.81
C GLY A 27 9.46 -12.01 2.43
N GLU A 28 10.20 -12.52 3.42
CA GLU A 28 11.36 -11.92 4.10
C GLU A 28 12.06 -10.78 3.30
N GLY A 29 11.85 -9.53 3.71
CA GLY A 29 12.60 -8.36 3.22
C GLY A 29 11.82 -7.35 2.37
N ALA A 30 10.54 -7.59 2.06
CA ALA A 30 9.69 -6.52 1.55
C ALA A 30 9.35 -5.53 2.69
N PRO A 31 9.61 -4.21 2.54
CA PRO A 31 9.04 -3.23 3.45
C PRO A 31 7.52 -3.46 3.51
N PRO A 32 6.85 -3.21 4.66
CA PRO A 32 5.40 -3.36 4.74
C PRO A 32 4.82 -2.67 3.51
N ALA A 33 4.03 -3.40 2.73
CA ALA A 33 3.41 -2.86 1.53
C ALA A 33 2.66 -1.61 1.98
N GLY A 34 3.23 -0.44 1.67
CA GLY A 34 2.65 0.83 2.06
C GLY A 34 1.27 0.94 1.46
N ASN A 35 0.43 1.76 2.09
CA ASN A 35 -0.88 2.08 1.56
C ASN A 35 -0.71 3.04 0.37
N PRO A 36 -0.99 2.64 -0.88
CA PRO A 36 -0.82 3.55 -2.01
C PRO A 36 -1.69 4.80 -1.84
N GLY A 37 -1.09 5.97 -2.04
CA GLY A 37 -1.74 7.27 -1.88
C GLY A 37 -1.76 7.81 -0.44
N ASP A 38 -1.45 7.01 0.58
CA ASP A 38 -1.42 7.42 2.00
C ASP A 38 -0.03 7.95 2.36
N ALA A 39 0.27 9.14 1.84
CA ALA A 39 1.56 9.79 1.93
C ALA A 39 1.93 10.23 3.36
N ASN A 40 0.96 10.31 4.26
CA ASN A 40 1.17 10.65 5.68
C ASN A 40 1.08 9.44 6.63
N ASN A 41 0.74 8.24 6.11
CA ASN A 41 0.57 6.99 6.84
C ASN A 41 -0.50 7.03 7.95
N ASP A 42 -1.58 7.79 7.76
CA ASP A 42 -2.72 7.85 8.69
C ASP A 42 -3.84 6.85 8.36
N SER A 43 -3.61 5.98 7.36
CA SER A 43 -4.55 4.98 6.84
C SER A 43 -5.76 5.56 6.09
N VAL A 44 -5.75 6.86 5.77
CA VAL A 44 -6.82 7.54 5.03
C VAL A 44 -6.22 8.43 3.95
N VAL A 45 -6.49 8.11 2.68
CA VAL A 45 -6.09 8.98 1.58
C VAL A 45 -7.02 10.19 1.51
N SER A 46 -6.49 11.35 1.89
CA SER A 46 -7.19 12.61 2.06
C SER A 46 -6.41 13.78 1.44
N ALA A 47 -6.86 15.01 1.72
CA ALA A 47 -6.14 16.20 1.27
C ALA A 47 -4.82 16.41 2.01
N ASP A 48 -4.68 15.84 3.21
CA ASP A 48 -3.46 15.98 4.03
C ASP A 48 -2.28 15.23 3.39
N ASP A 49 -2.54 14.19 2.59
CA ASP A 49 -1.52 13.48 1.82
C ASP A 49 -0.85 14.36 0.78
N TYR A 50 -1.62 15.20 0.07
CA TYR A 50 -1.03 16.19 -0.84
C TYR A 50 -0.11 17.17 -0.10
N GLY A 51 -0.46 17.50 1.16
CA GLY A 51 0.39 18.29 2.04
C GLY A 51 1.69 17.56 2.38
N SER A 52 1.60 16.25 2.67
CA SER A 52 2.78 15.41 2.94
C SER A 52 3.74 15.35 1.74
N VAL A 53 3.21 15.12 0.53
CA VAL A 53 4.01 15.15 -0.72
C VAL A 53 4.70 16.51 -0.89
N GLN A 54 3.96 17.60 -0.68
CA GLN A 54 4.49 18.96 -0.84
C GLN A 54 5.63 19.29 0.14
N LEU A 55 5.50 18.84 1.40
CA LEU A 55 6.47 19.10 2.45
C LEU A 55 7.79 18.36 2.25
N HIS A 56 7.75 17.18 1.64
CA HIS A 56 8.90 16.29 1.47
C HIS A 56 9.39 16.23 0.01
N PHE A 57 8.92 17.13 -0.86
CA PHE A 57 9.23 17.09 -2.28
C PHE A 57 10.74 17.09 -2.57
N GLY A 58 11.20 16.07 -3.29
CA GLY A 58 12.61 15.85 -3.60
C GLY A 58 13.36 14.98 -2.59
N ASP A 59 12.72 14.56 -1.49
CA ASP A 59 13.30 13.59 -0.57
C ASP A 59 13.46 12.23 -1.26
N THR A 60 14.51 11.51 -0.89
CA THR A 60 14.83 10.18 -1.42
C THR A 60 15.23 9.25 -0.29
N GLY A 61 14.90 7.97 -0.41
CA GLY A 61 15.18 7.00 0.63
C GLY A 61 14.74 5.58 0.27
N ALA A 62 14.59 4.76 1.31
CA ALA A 62 13.81 3.53 1.16
C ALA A 62 12.33 3.89 1.01
N VAL A 63 11.54 3.03 0.38
CA VAL A 63 10.09 3.24 0.22
C VAL A 63 9.40 3.49 1.57
N ASN A 64 8.25 4.17 1.56
CA ASN A 64 7.52 4.65 2.75
C ASN A 64 8.19 5.81 3.50
N ILE A 65 9.02 6.62 2.85
CA ILE A 65 9.32 7.94 3.42
C ILE A 65 8.06 8.81 3.42
N PRO A 66 7.91 9.76 4.37
CA PRO A 66 6.82 10.72 4.32
C PRO A 66 6.78 11.41 2.94
N GLY A 67 5.60 11.46 2.32
CA GLY A 67 5.41 12.03 0.99
C GLY A 67 5.57 11.05 -0.18
N ASP A 68 6.16 9.87 0.01
CA ASP A 68 6.31 8.82 -1.03
C ASP A 68 5.03 7.99 -1.11
N ALA A 69 4.05 8.53 -1.82
CA ALA A 69 2.70 7.99 -1.95
C ALA A 69 2.61 6.86 -2.98
N ASN A 70 3.57 6.78 -3.91
CA ASN A 70 3.64 5.71 -4.91
C ASN A 70 4.59 4.55 -4.51
N LEU A 71 5.32 4.72 -3.41
CA LEU A 71 6.23 3.74 -2.82
C LEU A 71 7.43 3.40 -3.72
N ASP A 72 7.94 4.39 -4.44
CA ASP A 72 9.12 4.24 -5.31
C ASP A 72 10.42 4.72 -4.65
N GLY A 73 10.33 5.29 -3.44
CA GLY A 73 11.46 5.79 -2.66
C GLY A 73 11.90 7.21 -3.03
N VAL A 74 11.13 7.93 -3.85
CA VAL A 74 11.37 9.31 -4.26
C VAL A 74 10.09 10.12 -4.15
N VAL A 75 10.11 11.19 -3.35
CA VAL A 75 8.97 12.12 -3.32
C VAL A 75 9.05 13.06 -4.53
N SER A 76 8.10 12.90 -5.45
CA SER A 76 8.07 13.56 -6.75
C SER A 76 6.65 14.00 -7.14
N ALA A 77 6.50 14.45 -8.39
CA ALA A 77 5.19 14.81 -8.93
C ALA A 77 4.27 13.60 -9.12
N ASP A 78 4.83 12.40 -9.27
CA ASP A 78 4.06 11.17 -9.51
C ASP A 78 3.28 10.73 -8.25
N ASP A 79 3.75 11.13 -7.06
CA ASP A 79 3.06 10.90 -5.79
C ASP A 79 1.72 11.63 -5.70
N TYR A 80 1.62 12.85 -6.23
CA TYR A 80 0.33 13.53 -6.37
C TYR A 80 -0.65 12.70 -7.20
N GLY A 81 -0.16 12.03 -8.24
CA GLY A 81 -0.94 11.09 -9.05
C GLY A 81 -1.43 9.90 -8.22
N SER A 82 -0.57 9.34 -7.37
CA SER A 82 -0.93 8.24 -6.48
C SER A 82 -2.01 8.63 -5.46
N VAL A 83 -1.86 9.80 -4.82
CA VAL A 83 -2.88 10.36 -3.91
C VAL A 83 -4.20 10.56 -4.65
N GLN A 84 -4.17 11.13 -5.85
CA GLN A 84 -5.37 11.36 -6.65
C GLN A 84 -6.10 10.06 -7.02
N LEU A 85 -5.36 9.03 -7.41
CA LEU A 85 -5.92 7.74 -7.80
C LEU A 85 -6.62 7.02 -6.66
N HIS A 86 -6.14 7.20 -5.42
CA HIS A 86 -6.65 6.52 -4.23
C HIS A 86 -7.48 7.42 -3.32
N PHE A 87 -7.78 8.66 -3.73
CA PHE A 87 -8.44 9.65 -2.89
C PHE A 87 -9.76 9.15 -2.28
N GLY A 88 -9.91 9.29 -0.95
CA GLY A 88 -11.04 8.80 -0.18
C GLY A 88 -10.94 7.32 0.23
N THR A 89 -9.86 6.62 -0.11
CA THR A 89 -9.62 5.25 0.37
C THR A 89 -9.27 5.28 1.86
N SER A 90 -9.86 4.35 2.61
CA SER A 90 -9.47 4.07 3.99
C SER A 90 -9.00 2.63 4.10
N TYR A 91 -7.76 2.43 4.53
CA TYR A 91 -7.12 1.11 4.59
C TYR A 91 -7.40 0.35 5.90
N GLY A 92 -8.29 0.88 6.73
CA GLY A 92 -8.72 0.22 7.97
C GLY A 92 -7.68 0.32 9.08
N GLY A 93 -7.23 1.54 9.41
CA GLY A 93 -6.40 1.84 10.57
C GLY A 93 -7.25 2.23 11.78
N GLY A 94 -7.65 1.25 12.59
CA GLY A 94 -8.28 1.45 13.89
C GLY A 94 -9.79 1.68 13.85
N ALA A 95 -10.56 0.65 14.22
CA ALA A 95 -11.93 0.87 14.69
C ALA A 95 -11.90 1.87 15.85
N PRO A 96 -12.86 2.81 15.96
CA PRO A 96 -13.01 3.61 17.17
C PRO A 96 -13.19 2.64 18.34
N VAL A 97 -12.31 2.71 19.35
CA VAL A 97 -12.54 2.02 20.62
C VAL A 97 -13.75 2.71 21.26
N PRO A 98 -14.90 2.03 21.45
CA PRO A 98 -16.02 2.64 22.14
C PRO A 98 -15.63 2.87 23.60
N GLU A 99 -15.87 4.08 24.10
CA GLU A 99 -15.81 4.41 25.52
C GLU A 99 -17.09 3.98 26.26
#